data_AF-A0A2V2ZLG4-F1
#
_entry.id   AF-A0A2V2ZLG4-F1
#
_cell.length_a   1.000
_cell.length_b   1.000
_cell.length_c   1.000
_cell.angle_alpha   90.00
_cell.angle_beta   90.00
_cell.angle_gamma   90.00
#
_symmetry.space_group_name_H-M   'P 1'
#
loop_
_entity.id
_entity.type
_entity.pdbx_description
1 polymer ?
#
loop_
_entity_poly.entity_id
_entity_poly.type
_entity_poly.pdbx_seq_one_letter_code
_entity_poly.pdbx_strand_id
1 'polypeptide(L)'
;MGVYKHGLSKTRIHNLWRKVIQRCTNPKASNYHNYGGRGITISDEWRNDFLAFYHWAMSNGYEDGLSLERINVNGNYEPSNCKWIELHQQCRNKRDTKYAEINEETRPLIEWAEIYDVPYKTVMTRWYRGQRGSDLVRPSRATKVS
;
A
#
# COMPACT_ATOMS: atom_id res chain seq x y z
N MET A 1 -16.38 29.11 -24.11
CA MET A 1 -15.92 28.43 -22.88
C MET A 1 -14.64 27.66 -23.21
N GLY A 2 -13.47 28.20 -22.84
CA GLY A 2 -12.20 27.52 -23.08
C GLY A 2 -12.03 26.34 -22.12
N VAL A 3 -11.70 25.16 -22.65
CA VAL A 3 -11.42 23.98 -21.82
C VAL A 3 -10.12 24.25 -21.05
N TYR A 4 -10.22 24.52 -19.75
CA TYR A 4 -9.05 24.69 -18.88
C TYR A 4 -8.28 23.37 -18.83
N LYS A 5 -7.06 23.37 -19.37
CA LYS A 5 -6.17 22.21 -19.34
C LYS A 5 -5.19 22.41 -18.21
N HIS A 6 -5.21 21.52 -17.22
CA HIS A 6 -4.34 21.55 -16.04
C HIS A 6 -2.83 21.36 -16.36
N GLY A 7 -2.41 21.28 -17.62
CA GLY A 7 -0.99 21.22 -18.04
C GLY A 7 -0.22 19.92 -17.73
N LEU A 8 -0.73 19.09 -16.82
CA LEU A 8 0.01 17.94 -16.27
C LEU A 8 -0.19 16.62 -17.03
N SER A 9 -0.86 16.62 -18.19
CA SER A 9 -1.26 15.39 -18.89
C SER A 9 -0.08 14.50 -19.36
N LYS A 10 1.14 15.05 -19.42
CA LYS A 10 2.38 14.32 -19.79
C LYS A 10 3.27 13.97 -18.60
N THR A 11 2.79 14.18 -17.37
CA THR A 11 3.57 13.91 -16.15
C THR A 11 3.47 12.46 -15.70
N ARG A 12 4.45 12.01 -14.92
CA ARG A 12 4.48 10.67 -14.32
C ARG A 12 3.23 10.40 -13.48
N ILE A 13 2.83 11.35 -12.64
CA ILE A 13 1.68 11.23 -11.76
C ILE A 13 0.35 11.12 -12.53
N HIS A 14 0.20 11.86 -13.64
CA HIS A 14 -0.97 11.70 -14.51
C HIS A 14 -1.01 10.32 -15.17
N ASN A 15 0.13 9.81 -15.63
CA ASN A 15 0.22 8.44 -16.16
C ASN A 15 -0.10 7.38 -15.11
N LEU A 16 0.34 7.59 -13.87
CA LEU A 16 0.03 6.70 -12.74
C LEU A 16 -1.47 6.69 -12.44
N TRP A 17 -2.11 7.85 -12.34
CA TRP A 17 -3.56 7.98 -12.16
C TRP A 17 -4.34 7.21 -13.23
N ARG A 18 -3.98 7.40 -14.51
CA ARG A 18 -4.58 6.65 -15.62
C ARG A 18 -4.39 5.13 -15.48
N LYS A 19 -3.21 4.68 -15.03
CA LYS A 19 -2.95 3.24 -14.79
C LYS A 19 -3.81 2.69 -13.65
N VAL A 20 -4.01 3.46 -12.57
CA VAL A 20 -4.90 3.07 -11.46
C VAL A 20 -6.33 2.88 -11.97
N ILE A 21 -6.86 3.84 -12.71
CA ILE A 21 -8.20 3.73 -13.33
C ILE A 21 -8.27 2.50 -14.23
N GLN A 22 -7.28 2.30 -15.11
CA GLN A 22 -7.26 1.16 -16.03
C GLN A 22 -7.28 -0.18 -15.28
N ARG A 23 -6.51 -0.32 -14.19
CA ARG A 23 -6.52 -1.54 -13.36
C ARG A 23 -7.91 -1.86 -12.80
N CYS A 24 -8.65 -0.83 -12.39
CA CYS A 24 -9.96 -0.98 -11.77
C CYS A 24 -11.11 -1.13 -12.78
N THR A 25 -11.00 -0.56 -13.99
CA THR A 25 -12.17 -0.41 -14.89
C THR A 25 -12.02 -1.05 -16.26
N ASN A 26 -10.86 -1.63 -16.61
CA ASN A 26 -10.64 -2.20 -17.94
C ASN A 26 -10.57 -3.74 -17.90
N PRO A 27 -11.68 -4.46 -18.14
CA PRO A 27 -11.71 -5.92 -18.20
C PRO A 27 -10.74 -6.56 -19.20
N LYS A 28 -10.34 -5.80 -20.23
CA LYS A 28 -9.41 -6.29 -21.27
C LYS A 28 -7.94 -6.23 -20.83
N ALA A 29 -7.62 -5.57 -19.72
CA ALA A 29 -6.25 -5.52 -19.22
C ALA A 29 -5.85 -6.89 -18.66
N SER A 30 -4.64 -7.36 -18.99
CA SER A 30 -4.13 -8.66 -18.54
C SER A 30 -4.09 -8.81 -17.01
N ASN A 31 -3.95 -7.70 -16.28
CA ASN A 31 -3.93 -7.65 -14.83
C ASN A 31 -5.30 -7.34 -14.19
N TYR A 32 -6.37 -7.15 -14.96
CA TYR A 32 -7.69 -6.77 -14.44
C TYR A 32 -8.21 -7.73 -13.36
N HIS A 33 -7.99 -9.04 -13.55
CA HIS A 33 -8.37 -10.08 -12.59
C HIS A 33 -7.73 -9.90 -11.19
N ASN A 34 -6.63 -9.15 -11.08
CA ASN A 34 -5.99 -8.83 -9.80
C ASN A 34 -6.54 -7.57 -9.11
N TYR A 35 -7.37 -6.80 -9.81
CA TYR A 35 -7.91 -5.51 -9.37
C TYR A 35 -9.43 -5.45 -9.58
N GLY A 36 -9.92 -4.85 -10.67
CA GLY A 36 -11.36 -4.70 -10.92
C GLY A 36 -12.12 -6.03 -10.96
N GLY A 37 -11.48 -7.11 -11.41
CA GLY A 37 -12.06 -8.47 -11.36
C GLY A 37 -12.31 -9.00 -9.94
N ARG A 38 -11.74 -8.36 -8.91
CA ARG A 38 -11.95 -8.66 -7.48
C ARG A 38 -12.92 -7.69 -6.80
N GLY A 39 -13.47 -6.73 -7.55
CA GLY A 39 -14.28 -5.65 -6.99
C GLY A 39 -13.48 -4.48 -6.42
N ILE A 40 -12.16 -4.40 -6.66
CA ILE A 40 -11.34 -3.26 -6.24
C ILE A 40 -11.63 -2.07 -7.14
N THR A 41 -12.09 -0.97 -6.55
CA THR A 41 -12.41 0.27 -7.25
C THR A 41 -11.43 1.39 -6.89
N ILE A 42 -11.65 2.55 -7.50
CA ILE A 42 -11.02 3.82 -7.16
C ILE A 42 -12.13 4.74 -6.64
N SER A 43 -11.86 5.54 -5.62
CA SER A 43 -12.83 6.52 -5.09
C SER A 43 -13.37 7.41 -6.21
N ASP A 44 -14.66 7.74 -6.18
CA ASP A 44 -15.30 8.54 -7.23
C ASP A 44 -14.66 9.91 -7.41
N GLU A 45 -14.19 10.53 -6.31
CA GLU A 45 -13.44 11.79 -6.34
C GLU A 45 -12.20 11.67 -7.23
N TRP A 46 -11.29 10.74 -6.94
CA TRP A 46 -10.11 10.53 -7.77
C TRP A 46 -10.45 10.06 -9.17
N ARG A 47 -11.51 9.26 -9.35
CA ARG A 47 -11.89 8.74 -10.66
C ARG A 47 -12.31 9.87 -11.61
N ASN A 48 -13.03 10.86 -11.08
CA ASN A 48 -13.66 11.89 -11.88
C ASN A 48 -12.86 13.20 -11.91
N ASP A 49 -11.92 13.39 -10.96
CA ASP A 49 -11.06 14.56 -10.90
C ASP A 49 -9.58 14.20 -10.68
N PHE A 50 -8.77 14.44 -11.70
CA PHE A 50 -7.32 14.28 -11.61
C PHE A 50 -6.69 15.27 -10.61
N LEU A 51 -7.21 16.49 -10.49
CA LEU A 51 -6.65 17.48 -9.55
C LEU A 51 -6.85 17.05 -8.11
N ALA A 52 -7.99 16.46 -7.75
CA ALA A 52 -8.19 15.88 -6.43
C ALA A 52 -7.14 14.81 -6.11
N PHE A 53 -6.88 13.88 -7.03
CA PHE A 53 -5.79 12.90 -6.89
C PHE A 53 -4.41 13.57 -6.78
N TYR A 54 -4.14 14.58 -7.61
CA TYR A 54 -2.87 15.30 -7.62
C TYR A 54 -2.61 16.05 -6.31
N HIS A 55 -3.59 16.79 -5.80
CA HIS A 55 -3.47 17.53 -4.55
C HIS A 55 -3.27 16.59 -3.37
N TRP A 56 -4.03 15.50 -3.31
CA TRP A 56 -3.79 14.46 -2.31
C TRP A 56 -2.36 13.92 -2.42
N ALA A 57 -1.91 13.58 -3.63
CA ALA A 57 -0.58 13.02 -3.84
C ALA A 57 0.53 13.95 -3.35
N MET A 58 0.50 15.22 -3.74
CA MET A 58 1.49 16.22 -3.32
C MET A 58 1.47 16.39 -1.79
N SER A 59 0.29 16.52 -1.18
CA SER A 59 0.16 16.71 0.26
C SER A 59 0.51 15.47 1.09
N ASN A 60 0.59 14.29 0.46
CA ASN A 60 0.89 13.01 1.13
C ASN A 60 2.28 12.48 0.79
N GLY A 61 3.18 13.31 0.26
CA GLY A 61 4.59 12.97 0.08
C GLY A 61 4.91 12.24 -1.22
N TYR A 62 4.15 12.50 -2.29
CA TYR A 62 4.55 12.04 -3.62
C TYR A 62 5.92 12.61 -4.01
N GLU A 63 6.78 11.74 -4.52
CA GLU A 63 8.02 12.10 -5.19
C GLU A 63 8.22 11.22 -6.43
N ASP A 64 8.89 11.76 -7.44
CA ASP A 64 9.26 11.03 -8.63
C ASP A 64 10.24 9.90 -8.29
N GLY A 65 9.71 8.69 -8.23
CA GLY A 65 10.47 7.51 -7.78
C GLY A 65 9.57 6.56 -7.01
N LEU A 66 8.59 7.12 -6.32
CA LEU A 66 7.63 6.39 -5.52
C LEU A 66 6.56 5.69 -6.37
N SER A 67 5.94 4.70 -5.75
CA SER A 67 4.80 3.94 -6.25
C SER A 67 3.62 4.10 -5.30
N LEU A 68 2.42 4.20 -5.87
CA LEU A 68 1.18 4.19 -5.11
C LEU A 68 0.83 2.76 -4.73
N GLU A 69 0.77 2.48 -3.43
CA GLU A 69 0.44 1.17 -2.89
C GLU A 69 -0.83 1.26 -2.03
N ARG A 70 -1.58 0.16 -1.96
CA ARG A 70 -2.73 0.06 -1.04
C ARG A 70 -2.28 -0.50 0.31
N ILE A 71 -2.70 0.14 1.40
CA ILE A 71 -2.39 -0.31 2.78
C ILE A 71 -3.07 -1.66 3.03
N ASN A 72 -4.38 -1.73 2.80
CA ASN A 72 -5.12 -2.96 2.68
C ASN A 72 -5.17 -3.37 1.20
N VAL A 73 -4.48 -4.45 0.87
CA VAL A 73 -4.38 -5.02 -0.50
C VAL A 73 -5.75 -5.35 -1.12
N ASN A 74 -6.74 -5.64 -0.27
CA ASN A 74 -8.11 -5.96 -0.67
C ASN A 74 -9.04 -4.74 -0.69
N GLY A 75 -8.60 -3.60 -0.16
CA GLY A 75 -9.37 -2.35 -0.20
C GLY A 75 -9.23 -1.60 -1.53
N ASN A 76 -9.92 -0.46 -1.63
CA ASN A 76 -9.97 0.39 -2.82
C ASN A 76 -8.76 1.34 -2.93
N TYR A 77 -8.60 1.98 -4.08
CA TYR A 77 -7.72 3.14 -4.20
C TYR A 77 -8.45 4.38 -3.71
N GLU A 78 -8.11 4.83 -2.51
CA GLU A 78 -8.72 5.95 -1.81
C GLU A 78 -7.72 6.56 -0.83
N PRO A 79 -7.89 7.84 -0.43
CA PRO A 79 -6.96 8.53 0.47
C PRO A 79 -6.60 7.76 1.74
N SER A 80 -7.58 7.11 2.37
CA SER A 80 -7.46 6.32 3.60
C SER A 80 -6.71 5.00 3.41
N ASN A 81 -6.69 4.46 2.19
CA ASN A 81 -6.14 3.15 1.90
C ASN A 81 -4.91 3.19 0.99
N CYS A 82 -4.36 4.37 0.71
CA CYS A 82 -3.21 4.51 -0.17
C CYS A 82 -2.02 5.18 0.51
N LYS A 83 -0.82 4.71 0.19
CA LYS A 83 0.45 5.33 0.61
C LYS A 83 1.47 5.35 -0.53
N TRP A 84 2.38 6.31 -0.48
CA TRP A 84 3.56 6.32 -1.35
C TRP A 84 4.65 5.47 -0.74
N ILE A 85 5.22 4.58 -1.54
CA ILE A 85 6.34 3.74 -1.14
C ILE A 85 7.44 3.78 -2.17
N GLU A 86 8.69 3.58 -1.74
CA GLU A 86 9.78 3.36 -2.67
C GLU A 86 9.58 2.05 -3.45
N LEU A 87 10.04 2.02 -4.70
CA LEU A 87 9.94 0.84 -5.57
C LEU A 87 10.54 -0.42 -4.91
N HIS A 88 11.64 -0.27 -4.16
CA HIS A 88 12.29 -1.39 -3.48
C HIS A 88 11.44 -1.93 -2.31
N GLN A 89 10.63 -1.07 -1.69
CA GLN A 89 9.74 -1.43 -0.58
C GLN A 89 8.49 -2.18 -1.05
N GLN A 90 8.12 -2.05 -2.34
CA GLN A 90 6.98 -2.78 -2.92
C GLN A 90 7.12 -4.30 -2.81
N CYS A 91 8.35 -4.82 -2.75
CA CYS A 91 8.59 -6.24 -2.51
C CYS A 91 8.07 -6.75 -1.16
N ARG A 92 7.83 -5.86 -0.19
CA ARG A 92 7.32 -6.19 1.14
C ARG A 92 5.78 -6.20 1.22
N ASN A 93 5.08 -5.67 0.22
CA ASN A 93 3.62 -5.58 0.15
C ASN A 93 3.04 -6.61 -0.85
N LYS A 94 3.58 -7.82 -0.86
CA LYS A 94 3.04 -8.91 -1.67
C LYS A 94 1.71 -9.37 -1.10
N ARG A 95 0.88 -10.00 -1.94
CA ARG A 95 -0.46 -10.51 -1.57
C ARG A 95 -0.45 -11.45 -0.37
N ASP A 96 0.66 -12.14 -0.14
CA ASP A 96 0.89 -13.06 0.96
C ASP A 96 1.42 -12.40 2.25
N THR A 97 1.64 -11.08 2.24
CA THR A 97 2.05 -10.31 3.42
C THR A 97 1.01 -10.47 4.53
N LYS A 98 1.49 -10.88 5.71
CA LYS A 98 0.68 -11.08 6.91
C LYS A 98 0.63 -9.78 7.70
N TYR A 99 -0.56 -9.41 8.15
CA TYR A 99 -0.82 -8.23 8.97
C TYR A 99 -1.21 -8.67 10.38
N ALA A 100 -0.70 -7.97 11.39
CA ALA A 100 -1.10 -8.15 12.76
C ALA A 100 -1.51 -6.81 13.37
N GLU A 101 -2.50 -6.87 14.25
CA GLU A 101 -2.90 -5.75 15.09
C GLU A 101 -2.09 -5.79 16.39
N ILE A 102 -1.44 -4.68 16.74
CA ILE A 102 -0.73 -4.48 18.01
C ILE A 102 -0.97 -3.04 18.44
N ASN A 103 -1.44 -2.83 19.69
CA ASN A 103 -1.77 -1.51 20.24
C ASN A 103 -2.73 -0.72 19.33
N GLU A 104 -3.82 -1.35 18.87
CA GLU A 104 -4.84 -0.73 18.00
C GLU A 104 -4.36 -0.29 16.61
N GLU A 105 -3.09 -0.52 16.28
CA GLU A 105 -2.55 -0.32 14.94
C GLU A 105 -2.44 -1.66 14.21
N THR A 106 -2.81 -1.68 12.92
CA THR A 106 -2.60 -2.84 12.04
C THR A 106 -1.43 -2.58 11.11
N ARG A 107 -0.39 -3.41 11.18
CA ARG A 107 0.80 -3.32 10.32
C ARG A 107 1.26 -4.69 9.79
N PRO A 108 2.03 -4.72 8.69
CA PRO A 108 2.71 -5.94 8.25
C PRO A 108 3.61 -6.53 9.36
N LEU A 109 3.71 -7.85 9.43
CA LEU A 109 4.59 -8.53 10.41
C LEU A 109 6.06 -8.08 10.31
N ILE A 110 6.52 -7.67 9.14
CA ILE A 110 7.88 -7.17 8.93
C ILE A 110 8.08 -5.79 9.56
N GLU A 111 7.08 -4.91 9.49
CA GLU A 111 7.15 -3.61 10.17
C GLU A 111 7.14 -3.81 11.69
N TRP A 112 6.34 -4.75 12.21
CA TRP A 112 6.37 -5.08 13.63
C TRP A 112 7.70 -5.69 14.10
N ALA A 113 8.34 -6.51 13.26
CA ALA A 113 9.68 -7.02 13.52
C ALA A 113 10.70 -5.89 13.64
N GLU A 114 10.63 -4.90 12.75
CA GLU A 114 11.51 -3.72 12.75
C GLU A 114 11.25 -2.81 13.96
N ILE A 115 9.99 -2.49 14.26
CA ILE A 115 9.60 -1.58 15.35
C ILE A 115 10.04 -2.11 16.72
N TYR A 116 9.91 -3.42 16.95
CA TYR A 116 10.22 -4.05 18.23
C TYR A 116 11.62 -4.68 18.29
N ASP A 117 12.43 -4.48 17.24
CA ASP A 117 13.76 -5.08 17.09
C ASP A 117 13.76 -6.60 17.34
N VAL A 118 12.80 -7.30 16.74
CA VAL A 118 12.67 -8.76 16.82
C VAL A 118 12.94 -9.35 15.44
N PRO A 119 13.77 -10.40 15.31
CA PRO A 119 14.01 -11.02 14.01
C PRO A 119 12.70 -11.43 13.32
N TYR A 120 12.52 -11.03 12.07
CA TYR A 120 11.29 -11.31 11.31
C TYR A 120 10.93 -12.80 11.28
N LYS A 121 11.93 -13.69 11.21
CA LYS A 121 11.71 -15.15 11.31
C LYS A 121 11.04 -15.57 12.63
N THR A 122 11.34 -14.89 13.72
CA THR A 122 10.73 -15.15 15.03
C THR A 122 9.26 -14.73 15.01
N VAL A 123 8.97 -13.51 14.53
CA VAL A 123 7.59 -13.01 14.37
C VAL A 123 6.76 -13.92 13.48
N MET A 124 7.32 -14.34 12.34
CA MET A 124 6.68 -15.26 11.40
C MET A 124 6.40 -16.63 12.04
N THR A 125 7.37 -17.21 12.75
CA THR A 125 7.19 -18.48 13.47
C THR A 125 6.04 -18.41 14.47
N ARG A 126 5.97 -17.31 15.23
CA ARG A 126 4.91 -17.06 16.22
C ARG A 126 3.54 -16.92 15.55
N TRP A 127 3.48 -16.22 14.43
CA TRP A 127 2.26 -16.09 13.62
C TRP A 127 1.72 -17.46 13.17
N TYR A 128 2.58 -18.31 12.62
CA TYR A 128 2.20 -19.66 12.18
C TYR A 128 1.81 -20.59 13.34
N ARG A 129 2.33 -20.33 14.55
CA ARG A 129 1.90 -21.00 15.80
C ARG A 129 0.60 -20.43 16.37
N GLY A 130 -0.05 -19.50 15.69
CA GLY A 130 -1.34 -18.93 16.11
C GLY A 130 -1.25 -17.75 17.09
N GLN A 131 -0.05 -17.25 17.43
CA GLN A 131 0.09 -16.09 18.31
C GLN A 131 -0.37 -14.81 17.61
N ARG A 132 -0.91 -13.86 18.37
CA ARG A 132 -1.47 -12.59 17.89
C ARG A 132 -1.13 -11.46 18.87
N GLY A 133 -1.36 -10.22 18.47
CA GLY A 133 -1.07 -9.07 19.32
C GLY A 133 0.42 -8.93 19.65
N SER A 134 0.68 -8.40 20.85
CA SER A 134 2.04 -8.20 21.37
C SER A 134 2.84 -9.50 21.53
N ASP A 135 2.21 -10.68 21.51
CA ASP A 135 2.89 -11.97 21.60
C ASP A 135 3.84 -12.21 20.44
N LEU A 136 3.50 -11.68 19.26
CA LEU A 136 4.29 -11.76 18.05
C LEU A 136 5.66 -11.09 18.21
N VAL A 137 5.75 -10.03 19.02
CA VAL A 137 6.90 -9.14 19.15
C VAL A 137 7.56 -9.17 20.53
N ARG A 138 7.21 -10.16 21.36
CA ARG A 138 7.89 -10.35 22.66
C ARG A 138 9.42 -10.45 22.45
N PRO A 139 10.25 -9.82 23.30
CA PRO A 139 11.70 -9.89 23.18
C PRO A 139 12.18 -11.35 23.10
N SER A 140 13.06 -11.64 22.15
CA SER A 140 13.66 -12.97 22.05
C SER A 140 14.72 -13.12 23.15
N ARG A 141 14.80 -14.28 23.80
CA ARG A 141 15.84 -14.56 24.82
C ARG A 141 17.27 -14.61 24.23
N ALA A 142 17.44 -14.41 22.93
CA ALA A 142 18.71 -14.57 22.22
C ALA A 142 19.35 -13.23 21.88
N THR A 143 19.79 -12.49 22.91
CA THR A 143 20.97 -11.62 22.81
C THR A 143 21.70 -11.67 24.15
N LYS A 144 22.49 -12.72 24.36
CA LYS A 144 23.75 -12.59 25.10
C LYS A 144 24.85 -12.75 24.07
N VAL A 145 25.45 -11.65 23.66
CA VAL A 145 26.77 -11.69 23.07
C VAL A 145 27.70 -11.17 24.16
N SER A 146 28.45 -12.12 24.71
CA SER A 146 29.71 -11.95 25.44
C SER A 146 30.75 -11.29 24.57
#